data_AF-A0AAN6BMH1-F1
#
_entry.id   AF-A0AAN6BMH1-F1
#
_cell.length_a   1.000
_cell.length_b   1.000
_cell.length_c   1.000
_cell.angle_alpha   90.00
_cell.angle_beta   90.00
_cell.angle_gamma   90.00
#
_symmetry.space_group_name_H-M   'P 1'
#
loop_
_entity.id
_entity.type
_entity.pdbx_description
1 polymer ?
#
loop_
_entity_poly.entity_id
_entity_poly.type
_entity_poly.pdbx_seq_one_letter_code
_entity_poly.pdbx_strand_id
1 'polypeptide(L)'
;MRSDHSSVSEQTPLLREQTQPPGTNAHEHDDSAVDPGQEPSFKELILILGCIWLGVFLAALDTTIVATLTAPISSSFNSFSLLSWLATSYLISNAAFQPLSGRLTDIYSRRAGLIFSNVFFAAGNLICGLAKSEGTIVLGRVVAGIGGGGLTAISTFVTSDLVPLRKRGVWQGIGNICYGAGSGLGGVFGGWINDTLGWRWAFLIQVPFVVVSCILVAVMVKVPVKETDTAKLKRVDFLGAITLVITLVLLLLGLNTGGNQVPWTHPLILTTLPLSAVSLFIFLHIEANIASEPVIPVRLLLNRTVSSACLTNWFSTMAIFGLLFYLPLYFQVEGLSATAAGVRLIPQALGTSLGSLASGFLMRATGRYKIFSNLSMILLVAAGALICTLNLATPAWIPFVYFFCLGTAYGSMLTITLVALISAVDHEHHAVITSASYAFRSTGSTIGITIASAVFQNILKSGLWSRFGDREHAREIISRIRDSLDEINRVPKDWKAGVLDAYMDSLRAVFLTLLGLSVLGALVSMAMREHKLHNNLARRDGE
;
A
#
# COMPACT_ATOMS: atom_id res chain seq x y z
N MET A 1 -15.93 -51.02 -64.17
CA MET A 1 -15.72 -51.75 -62.90
C MET A 1 -15.59 -50.70 -61.81
N ARG A 2 -16.70 -50.25 -61.22
CA ARG A 2 -17.33 -50.74 -59.96
C ARG A 2 -16.37 -50.73 -58.75
N SER A 3 -16.82 -49.94 -57.77
CA SER A 3 -16.46 -49.73 -56.35
C SER A 3 -15.84 -50.90 -55.58
N ASP A 4 -15.17 -50.60 -54.45
CA ASP A 4 -15.75 -50.95 -53.14
C ASP A 4 -15.07 -50.26 -51.93
N HIS A 5 -15.94 -49.61 -51.14
CA HIS A 5 -15.76 -49.23 -49.75
C HIS A 5 -15.73 -50.50 -48.89
N SER A 6 -14.84 -50.57 -47.88
CA SER A 6 -15.02 -51.46 -46.73
C SER A 6 -15.09 -50.64 -45.44
N SER A 7 -16.34 -50.45 -45.03
CA SER A 7 -16.92 -50.03 -43.74
C SER A 7 -16.06 -50.11 -42.48
N VAL A 8 -15.99 -48.99 -41.75
CA VAL A 8 -15.80 -48.95 -40.29
C VAL A 8 -17.08 -49.48 -39.62
N SER A 9 -16.95 -50.40 -38.66
CA SER A 9 -18.05 -51.02 -37.92
C SER A 9 -17.89 -50.80 -36.40
N GLU A 10 -19.02 -50.54 -35.72
CA GLU A 10 -19.19 -50.19 -34.29
C GLU A 10 -18.88 -51.30 -33.27
N GLN A 11 -18.18 -52.38 -33.64
CA GLN A 11 -17.87 -53.51 -32.73
C GLN A 11 -16.38 -53.77 -32.54
N THR A 12 -15.51 -52.78 -32.68
CA THR A 12 -14.07 -52.96 -32.42
C THR A 12 -13.71 -52.48 -31.00
N PRO A 13 -13.40 -53.38 -30.04
CA PRO A 13 -13.08 -52.98 -28.67
C PRO A 13 -11.71 -52.30 -28.55
N LEU A 14 -11.70 -51.17 -27.83
CA LEU A 14 -10.61 -50.18 -27.67
C LEU A 14 -9.58 -50.53 -26.59
N LEU A 15 -8.98 -51.72 -26.61
CA LEU A 15 -7.84 -52.02 -25.71
C LEU A 15 -6.79 -52.85 -26.44
N ARG A 16 -5.79 -52.16 -26.99
CA ARG A 16 -4.53 -52.78 -27.39
C ARG A 16 -3.42 -52.21 -26.50
N GLU A 17 -3.02 -53.03 -25.53
CA GLU A 17 -1.70 -52.97 -24.91
C GLU A 17 -0.65 -52.81 -26.02
N GLN A 18 0.00 -51.65 -26.05
CA GLN A 18 1.23 -51.46 -26.80
C GLN A 18 2.39 -51.60 -25.84
N THR A 19 2.99 -52.79 -25.89
CA THR A 19 4.34 -53.14 -25.51
C THR A 19 5.34 -52.06 -25.91
N GLN A 20 6.12 -51.58 -24.93
CA GLN A 20 7.31 -50.74 -25.15
C GLN A 20 8.39 -51.51 -25.94
N PRO A 21 9.06 -50.90 -26.92
CA PRO A 21 10.33 -51.40 -27.42
C PRO A 21 11.50 -50.88 -26.55
N PRO A 22 12.59 -51.67 -26.40
CA PRO A 22 13.68 -51.34 -25.50
C PRO A 22 14.72 -50.40 -26.12
N GLY A 23 15.23 -49.47 -25.31
CA GLY A 23 16.58 -48.93 -25.41
C GLY A 23 16.87 -47.97 -26.56
N THR A 24 16.77 -46.66 -26.29
CA THR A 24 17.69 -45.71 -26.90
C THR A 24 18.06 -44.67 -25.86
N ASN A 25 19.33 -44.70 -25.46
CA ASN A 25 19.96 -43.81 -24.50
C ASN A 25 19.74 -42.35 -24.94
N ALA A 26 18.85 -41.64 -24.25
CA ALA A 26 18.80 -40.19 -24.28
C ALA A 26 19.29 -39.72 -22.92
N HIS A 27 20.37 -38.95 -22.96
CA HIS A 27 21.06 -38.31 -21.85
C HIS A 27 20.12 -37.91 -20.70
N GLU A 28 20.43 -38.43 -19.51
CA GLU A 28 20.04 -37.86 -18.22
C GLU A 28 20.56 -36.42 -18.15
N HIS A 29 19.76 -35.46 -18.59
CA HIS A 29 19.73 -34.17 -17.93
C HIS A 29 18.73 -34.30 -16.79
N ASP A 30 19.27 -34.52 -15.61
CA ASP A 30 18.65 -34.29 -14.30
C ASP A 30 18.33 -32.78 -14.16
N ASP A 31 17.40 -32.31 -15.00
CA ASP A 31 16.63 -31.12 -14.68
C ASP A 31 15.46 -31.61 -13.86
N SER A 32 15.55 -31.36 -12.56
CA SER A 32 14.42 -31.38 -11.62
C SER A 32 13.36 -30.37 -12.08
N ALA A 33 12.64 -30.72 -13.14
CA ALA A 33 11.48 -30.02 -13.64
C ALA A 33 10.34 -30.33 -12.67
N VAL A 34 10.03 -29.36 -11.82
CA VAL A 34 8.86 -29.40 -10.95
C VAL A 34 7.62 -29.52 -11.85
N ASP A 35 6.92 -30.65 -11.71
CA ASP A 35 5.65 -30.96 -12.37
C ASP A 35 4.61 -29.84 -12.08
N PRO A 36 3.87 -29.29 -13.07
CA PRO A 36 2.96 -28.14 -12.90
C PRO A 36 1.71 -28.37 -12.02
N GLY A 37 1.76 -29.29 -11.06
CA GLY A 37 0.66 -29.65 -10.17
C GLY A 37 1.07 -30.12 -8.77
N GLN A 38 2.36 -30.18 -8.43
CA GLN A 38 2.77 -30.49 -7.05
C GLN A 38 2.78 -29.22 -6.20
N GLU A 39 1.99 -29.21 -5.12
CA GLU A 39 2.12 -28.19 -4.08
C GLU A 39 3.59 -28.19 -3.60
N PRO A 40 4.27 -27.03 -3.56
CA PRO A 40 5.67 -26.97 -3.12
C PRO A 40 5.79 -27.56 -1.71
N SER A 41 6.90 -28.25 -1.44
CA SER A 41 7.15 -28.79 -0.10
C SER A 41 7.03 -27.67 0.93
N PHE A 42 6.54 -27.97 2.13
CA PHE A 42 6.35 -26.94 3.17
C PHE A 42 7.62 -26.11 3.43
N LYS A 43 8.79 -26.75 3.33
CA LYS A 43 10.10 -26.08 3.45
C LYS A 43 10.38 -25.13 2.29
N GLU A 44 10.08 -25.54 1.06
CA GLU A 44 10.23 -24.72 -0.15
C GLU A 44 9.27 -23.54 -0.13
N LEU A 45 8.01 -23.76 0.29
CA LEU A 45 7.00 -22.71 0.43
C LEU A 45 7.46 -21.63 1.42
N ILE A 46 7.94 -22.02 2.61
CA ILE A 46 8.46 -21.09 3.61
C ILE A 46 9.66 -20.31 3.05
N LEU A 47 10.57 -20.99 2.36
CA LEU A 47 11.76 -20.36 1.82
C LEU A 47 11.42 -19.34 0.74
N ILE A 48 10.55 -19.70 -0.21
CA ILE A 48 10.08 -18.81 -1.28
C ILE A 48 9.35 -17.60 -0.68
N LEU A 49 8.39 -17.83 0.21
CA LEU A 49 7.62 -16.74 0.82
C LEU A 49 8.48 -15.86 1.72
N GLY A 50 9.43 -16.43 2.46
CA GLY A 50 10.39 -15.68 3.27
C GLY A 50 11.27 -14.75 2.42
N CYS A 51 11.78 -15.21 1.28
CA CYS A 51 12.56 -14.38 0.36
C CYS A 51 11.74 -13.21 -0.19
N ILE A 52 10.48 -13.46 -0.53
CA ILE A 52 9.58 -12.47 -1.11
C ILE A 52 9.12 -11.45 -0.04
N TRP A 53 8.83 -11.91 1.18
CA TRP A 53 8.45 -11.06 2.29
C TRP A 53 9.60 -10.20 2.83
N LEU A 54 10.86 -10.55 2.58
CA LEU A 54 11.99 -9.64 2.82
C LEU A 54 11.83 -8.34 2.01
N GLY A 55 11.39 -8.43 0.76
CA GLY A 55 11.08 -7.25 -0.06
C GLY A 55 9.91 -6.43 0.50
N VAL A 56 8.86 -7.11 0.97
CA VAL A 56 7.70 -6.46 1.63
C VAL A 56 8.12 -5.76 2.92
N PHE A 57 8.99 -6.40 3.72
CA PHE A 57 9.58 -5.83 4.92
C PHE A 57 10.35 -4.55 4.60
N LEU A 58 11.20 -4.56 3.59
CA LEU A 58 11.98 -3.39 3.17
C LEU A 58 11.09 -2.25 2.65
N ALA A 59 10.02 -2.56 1.90
CA ALA A 59 9.07 -1.55 1.43
C ALA A 59 8.26 -0.92 2.60
N ALA A 60 7.90 -1.72 3.61
CA ALA A 60 7.23 -1.22 4.81
C ALA A 60 8.17 -0.36 5.69
N LEU A 61 9.43 -0.79 5.78
CA LEU A 61 10.50 -0.10 6.47
C LEU A 61 10.75 1.28 5.83
N ASP A 62 10.84 1.38 4.50
CA ASP A 62 10.97 2.66 3.81
C ASP A 62 9.81 3.62 4.07
N THR A 63 8.57 3.11 4.07
CA THR A 63 7.38 3.93 4.30
C THR A 63 7.45 4.65 5.65
N THR A 64 7.94 3.97 6.68
CA THR A 64 8.04 4.52 8.05
C THR A 64 9.33 5.31 8.30
N ILE A 65 10.43 4.96 7.63
CA ILE A 65 11.60 5.85 7.53
C ILE A 65 11.14 7.20 6.97
N VAL A 66 10.42 7.21 5.86
CA VAL A 66 10.02 8.47 5.23
C VAL A 66 9.04 9.22 6.13
N ALA A 67 8.08 8.55 6.76
CA ALA A 67 7.18 9.19 7.72
C ALA A 67 7.93 9.88 8.88
N THR A 68 9.00 9.29 9.40
CA THR A 68 9.81 9.89 10.48
C THR A 68 10.77 10.97 9.99
N LEU A 69 11.31 10.82 8.78
CA LEU A 69 12.30 11.74 8.20
C LEU A 69 11.70 12.86 7.35
N THR A 70 10.39 12.86 7.11
CA THR A 70 9.69 13.86 6.30
C THR A 70 10.06 15.28 6.74
N ALA A 71 10.01 15.55 8.05
CA ALA A 71 10.32 16.85 8.62
C ALA A 71 11.82 17.22 8.54
N PRO A 72 12.77 16.38 9.01
CA PRO A 72 14.21 16.62 8.82
C PRO A 72 14.63 16.86 7.37
N ILE A 73 14.10 16.07 6.43
CA ILE A 73 14.42 16.21 5.00
C ILE A 73 13.92 17.55 4.47
N SER A 74 12.67 17.91 4.75
CA SER A 74 12.10 19.19 4.35
C SER A 74 12.89 20.38 4.90
N SER A 75 13.31 20.29 6.17
CA SER A 75 14.15 21.31 6.82
C SER A 75 15.49 21.47 6.08
N SER A 76 16.14 20.36 5.69
CA SER A 76 17.44 20.40 5.01
C SER A 76 17.43 21.08 3.63
N PHE A 77 16.28 21.09 2.95
CA PHE A 77 16.09 21.75 1.66
C PHE A 77 15.41 23.12 1.77
N ASN A 78 15.02 23.55 2.99
CA ASN A 78 14.19 24.74 3.21
C ASN A 78 12.94 24.79 2.30
N SER A 79 12.33 23.63 2.00
CA SER A 79 11.23 23.53 1.04
C SER A 79 10.07 22.75 1.64
N PHE A 80 9.02 23.48 2.00
CA PHE A 80 7.80 22.90 2.56
C PHE A 80 7.03 21.99 1.60
N SER A 81 7.21 22.23 0.30
CA SER A 81 6.61 21.40 -0.73
C SER A 81 7.01 19.94 -0.56
N LEU A 82 8.24 19.69 -0.09
CA LEU A 82 8.75 18.36 0.15
C LEU A 82 8.04 17.63 1.29
N LEU A 83 7.55 18.31 2.34
CA LEU A 83 6.81 17.64 3.42
C LEU A 83 5.67 16.79 2.87
N SER A 84 4.99 17.31 1.84
CA SER A 84 3.90 16.57 1.24
C SER A 84 4.34 15.73 0.05
N TRP A 85 5.21 16.24 -0.82
CA TRP A 85 5.63 15.53 -2.02
C TRP A 85 6.50 14.30 -1.73
N LEU A 86 7.25 14.23 -0.63
CA LEU A 86 8.08 13.07 -0.28
C LEU A 86 7.26 11.78 -0.12
N ALA A 87 6.14 11.89 0.60
CA ALA A 87 5.22 10.78 0.81
C ALA A 87 4.34 10.55 -0.42
N THR A 88 3.74 11.63 -0.93
CA THR A 88 2.75 11.55 -1.99
C THR A 88 3.34 11.05 -3.31
N SER A 89 4.55 11.47 -3.71
CA SER A 89 5.18 11.01 -4.95
C SER A 89 5.43 9.49 -4.97
N TYR A 90 5.93 8.94 -3.86
CA TYR A 90 6.09 7.50 -3.69
C TYR A 90 4.75 6.77 -3.78
N LEU A 91 3.73 7.26 -3.08
CA LEU A 91 2.42 6.61 -3.03
C LEU A 91 1.64 6.72 -4.34
N ILE A 92 1.79 7.81 -5.11
CA ILE A 92 1.25 7.93 -6.47
C ILE A 92 1.83 6.85 -7.37
N SER A 93 3.16 6.75 -7.42
CA SER A 93 3.84 5.78 -8.26
C SER A 93 3.53 4.34 -7.83
N ASN A 94 3.37 4.13 -6.53
CA ASN A 94 2.90 2.88 -5.95
C ASN A 94 1.46 2.55 -6.41
N ALA A 95 0.53 3.52 -6.34
CA ALA A 95 -0.86 3.36 -6.77
C ALA A 95 -1.00 3.08 -8.27
N ALA A 96 -0.12 3.67 -9.07
CA ALA A 96 -0.02 3.41 -10.50
C ALA A 96 0.48 2.00 -10.81
N PHE A 97 1.56 1.58 -10.15
CA PHE A 97 2.29 0.38 -10.52
C PHE A 97 1.72 -0.90 -9.89
N GLN A 98 1.11 -0.84 -8.70
CA GLN A 98 0.50 -2.01 -8.06
C GLN A 98 -0.43 -2.81 -8.99
N PRO A 99 -1.48 -2.21 -9.59
CA PRO A 99 -2.37 -2.95 -10.47
C PRO A 99 -1.68 -3.45 -11.75
N LEU A 100 -0.76 -2.65 -12.30
CA LEU A 100 0.00 -3.01 -13.49
C LEU A 100 0.93 -4.21 -13.24
N SER A 101 1.53 -4.27 -12.06
CA SER A 101 2.49 -5.31 -11.67
C SER A 101 1.87 -6.72 -11.66
N GLY A 102 0.58 -6.85 -11.31
CA GLY A 102 -0.11 -8.14 -11.35
C GLY A 102 -0.19 -8.72 -12.74
N ARG A 103 -0.65 -7.92 -13.71
CA ARG A 103 -0.82 -8.36 -15.10
C ARG A 103 0.51 -8.52 -15.84
N LEU A 104 1.46 -7.61 -15.63
CA LEU A 104 2.79 -7.74 -16.22
C LEU A 104 3.49 -9.01 -15.76
N THR A 105 3.31 -9.40 -14.49
CA THR A 105 3.92 -10.63 -13.97
C THR A 105 3.18 -11.91 -14.33
N ASP A 106 1.89 -11.83 -14.64
CA ASP A 106 1.17 -12.95 -15.26
C ASP A 106 1.76 -13.31 -16.63
N ILE A 107 2.31 -12.32 -17.35
CA ILE A 107 2.86 -12.49 -18.71
C ILE A 107 4.36 -12.82 -18.70
N TYR A 108 5.17 -12.02 -18.00
CA TYR A 108 6.64 -12.11 -18.08
C TYR A 108 7.26 -13.03 -17.01
N SER A 109 6.47 -13.58 -16.09
CA SER A 109 6.85 -14.29 -14.85
C SER A 109 6.81 -13.43 -13.59
N ARG A 110 6.34 -14.05 -12.50
CA ARG A 110 6.40 -13.53 -11.13
C ARG A 110 7.83 -13.19 -10.69
N ARG A 111 8.80 -14.03 -11.06
CA ARG A 111 10.23 -13.83 -10.73
C ARG A 111 10.77 -12.54 -11.35
N ALA A 112 10.53 -12.33 -12.65
CA ALA A 112 11.02 -11.17 -13.39
C ALA A 112 10.47 -9.87 -12.80
N GLY A 113 9.17 -9.84 -12.45
CA GLY A 113 8.59 -8.66 -11.81
C GLY A 113 9.12 -8.36 -10.43
N LEU A 114 9.40 -9.39 -9.61
CA LEU A 114 10.02 -9.17 -8.29
C LEU A 114 11.44 -8.64 -8.42
N ILE A 115 12.23 -9.13 -9.38
CA ILE A 115 13.58 -8.60 -9.67
C ILE A 115 13.48 -7.14 -10.13
N PHE A 116 12.61 -6.84 -11.10
CA PHE A 116 12.36 -5.48 -11.57
C PHE A 116 12.00 -4.55 -10.41
N SER A 117 11.10 -5.01 -9.54
CA SER A 117 10.63 -4.23 -8.38
C SER A 117 11.76 -3.96 -7.38
N ASN A 118 12.61 -4.95 -7.08
CA ASN A 118 13.78 -4.74 -6.22
C ASN A 118 14.78 -3.75 -6.86
N VAL A 119 15.06 -3.87 -8.16
CA VAL A 119 16.00 -2.98 -8.86
C VAL A 119 15.51 -1.54 -8.84
N PHE A 120 14.24 -1.28 -9.17
CA PHE A 120 13.67 0.07 -9.12
C PHE A 120 13.61 0.61 -7.69
N PHE A 121 13.28 -0.22 -6.70
CA PHE A 121 13.28 0.19 -5.30
C PHE A 121 14.69 0.57 -4.81
N ALA A 122 15.71 -0.22 -5.15
CA ALA A 122 17.11 0.08 -4.84
C ALA A 122 17.59 1.36 -5.54
N ALA A 123 17.28 1.52 -6.83
CA ALA A 123 17.65 2.70 -7.59
C ALA A 123 17.00 3.97 -7.03
N GLY A 124 15.71 3.91 -6.68
CA GLY A 124 14.99 5.03 -6.07
C GLY A 124 15.59 5.45 -4.73
N ASN A 125 15.92 4.48 -3.86
CA ASN A 125 16.59 4.75 -2.58
C ASN A 125 18.01 5.30 -2.77
N LEU A 126 18.76 4.81 -3.76
CA LEU A 126 20.06 5.37 -4.11
C LEU A 126 19.96 6.83 -4.57
N ILE A 127 18.98 7.14 -5.42
CA ILE A 127 18.71 8.52 -5.87
C ILE A 127 18.34 9.41 -4.68
N CYS A 128 17.49 8.94 -3.77
CA CYS A 128 17.12 9.71 -2.57
C CYS A 128 18.33 10.00 -1.67
N GLY A 129 19.20 9.01 -1.42
CA GLY A 129 20.40 9.19 -0.62
C GLY A 129 21.45 10.12 -1.26
N LEU A 130 21.48 10.20 -2.60
CA LEU A 130 22.40 11.04 -3.37
C LEU A 130 21.79 12.38 -3.80
N ALA A 131 20.51 12.65 -3.49
CA ALA A 131 19.79 13.83 -3.95
C ALA A 131 20.42 15.15 -3.47
N LYS A 132 20.69 16.08 -4.39
CA LYS A 132 21.21 17.43 -4.07
C LYS A 132 20.17 18.54 -4.24
N SER A 133 19.00 18.20 -4.78
CA SER A 133 17.89 19.13 -5.00
C SER A 133 16.55 18.48 -4.64
N GLU A 134 15.54 19.30 -4.41
CA GLU A 134 14.17 18.88 -4.14
C GLU A 134 13.58 18.02 -5.27
N GLY A 135 13.84 18.39 -6.53
CA GLY A 135 13.35 17.64 -7.69
C GLY A 135 13.97 16.24 -7.77
N THR A 136 15.25 16.10 -7.44
CA THR A 136 15.93 14.79 -7.46
C THR A 136 15.39 13.86 -6.39
N ILE A 137 15.09 14.34 -5.18
CA ILE A 137 14.54 13.46 -4.14
C ILE A 137 13.12 13.03 -4.50
N VAL A 138 12.29 13.92 -5.04
CA VAL A 138 10.94 13.57 -5.53
C VAL A 138 11.01 12.55 -6.65
N LEU A 139 11.94 12.70 -7.60
CA LEU A 139 12.16 11.70 -8.65
C LEU A 139 12.60 10.34 -8.07
N GLY A 140 13.50 10.35 -7.08
CA GLY A 140 13.90 9.13 -6.37
C GLY A 140 12.72 8.43 -5.69
N ARG A 141 11.80 9.20 -5.09
CA ARG A 141 10.57 8.67 -4.48
C ARG A 141 9.61 8.08 -5.52
N VAL A 142 9.46 8.70 -6.69
CA VAL A 142 8.70 8.14 -7.82
C VAL A 142 9.26 6.78 -8.22
N VAL A 143 10.59 6.70 -8.44
CA VAL A 143 11.27 5.46 -8.84
C VAL A 143 11.16 4.39 -7.75
N ALA A 144 11.34 4.76 -6.48
CA ALA A 144 11.16 3.86 -5.36
C ALA A 144 9.70 3.38 -5.25
N GLY A 145 8.71 4.25 -5.52
CA GLY A 145 7.29 3.92 -5.47
C GLY A 145 6.87 2.87 -6.48
N ILE A 146 7.43 2.92 -7.70
CA ILE A 146 7.27 1.88 -8.72
C ILE A 146 7.73 0.53 -8.15
N GLY A 147 8.94 0.47 -7.58
CA GLY A 147 9.49 -0.76 -7.01
C GLY A 147 8.71 -1.26 -5.78
N GLY A 148 8.44 -0.39 -4.82
CA GLY A 148 7.75 -0.73 -3.57
C GLY A 148 6.31 -1.24 -3.79
N GLY A 149 5.61 -0.68 -4.78
CA GLY A 149 4.30 -1.18 -5.17
C GLY A 149 4.34 -2.58 -5.77
N GLY A 150 5.29 -2.83 -6.67
CA GLY A 150 5.50 -4.15 -7.24
C GLY A 150 5.88 -5.19 -6.17
N LEU A 151 6.77 -4.83 -5.24
CA LEU A 151 7.15 -5.71 -4.13
C LEU A 151 5.94 -6.14 -3.31
N THR A 152 5.06 -5.23 -2.91
CA THR A 152 3.90 -5.58 -2.08
C THR A 152 2.81 -6.35 -2.84
N ALA A 153 2.49 -5.93 -4.08
CA ALA A 153 1.45 -6.55 -4.88
C ALA A 153 1.86 -7.95 -5.39
N ILE A 154 3.03 -8.06 -6.04
CA ILE A 154 3.50 -9.34 -6.60
C ILE A 154 3.71 -10.38 -5.50
N SER A 155 4.16 -9.97 -4.31
CA SER A 155 4.27 -10.86 -3.16
C SER A 155 2.94 -11.50 -2.77
N THR A 156 1.85 -10.74 -2.83
CA THR A 156 0.52 -11.23 -2.52
C THR A 156 0.00 -12.17 -3.61
N PHE A 157 0.30 -11.88 -4.88
CA PHE A 157 -0.06 -12.76 -5.99
C PHE A 157 0.69 -14.09 -5.92
N VAL A 158 2.00 -14.07 -5.70
CA VAL A 158 2.79 -15.31 -5.51
C VAL A 158 2.28 -16.10 -4.31
N THR A 159 1.96 -15.44 -3.20
CA THR A 159 1.35 -16.11 -2.04
C THR A 159 0.02 -16.77 -2.42
N SER A 160 -0.80 -16.09 -3.24
CA SER A 160 -2.08 -16.64 -3.70
C SER A 160 -1.91 -17.80 -4.68
N ASP A 161 -0.90 -17.76 -5.54
CA ASP A 161 -0.60 -18.81 -6.52
C ASP A 161 -0.08 -20.09 -5.84
N LEU A 162 0.66 -19.96 -4.73
CA LEU A 162 1.28 -21.09 -4.02
C LEU A 162 0.44 -21.64 -2.85
N VAL A 163 -0.51 -20.86 -2.31
CA VAL A 163 -1.25 -21.21 -1.09
C VAL A 163 -2.74 -21.44 -1.39
N PRO A 164 -3.31 -22.58 -0.95
CA PRO A 164 -4.73 -22.87 -1.14
C PRO A 164 -5.61 -21.90 -0.35
N LEU A 165 -6.79 -21.58 -0.90
CA LEU A 165 -7.69 -20.52 -0.43
C LEU A 165 -7.95 -20.54 1.08
N ARG A 166 -8.17 -21.75 1.65
CA ARG A 166 -8.49 -21.95 3.06
C ARG A 166 -7.33 -21.57 4.00
N LYS A 167 -6.09 -21.66 3.52
CA LYS A 167 -4.89 -21.29 4.28
C LYS A 167 -4.46 -19.84 3.99
N ARG A 168 -4.94 -19.22 2.89
CA ARG A 168 -4.52 -17.86 2.47
C ARG A 168 -4.68 -16.81 3.57
N GLY A 169 -5.73 -16.85 4.37
CA GLY A 169 -5.91 -15.91 5.49
C GLY A 169 -4.78 -15.98 6.53
N VAL A 170 -4.29 -17.18 6.85
CA VAL A 170 -3.17 -17.37 7.80
C VAL A 170 -1.85 -16.91 7.18
N TRP A 171 -1.58 -17.29 5.93
CA TRP A 171 -0.35 -16.89 5.23
C TRP A 171 -0.30 -15.38 4.96
N GLN A 172 -1.44 -14.76 4.65
CA GLN A 172 -1.55 -13.30 4.58
C GLN A 172 -1.27 -12.66 5.94
N GLY A 173 -1.75 -13.26 7.04
CA GLY A 173 -1.42 -12.84 8.40
C GLY A 173 0.09 -12.86 8.68
N ILE A 174 0.80 -13.91 8.24
CA ILE A 174 2.26 -14.00 8.37
C ILE A 174 2.96 -12.94 7.51
N GLY A 175 2.53 -12.74 6.27
CA GLY A 175 3.05 -11.66 5.42
C GLY A 175 2.83 -10.27 6.04
N ASN A 176 1.67 -10.06 6.68
CA ASN A 176 1.38 -8.83 7.42
C ASN A 176 2.20 -8.69 8.71
N ILE A 177 2.66 -9.79 9.34
CA ILE A 177 3.65 -9.74 10.42
C ILE A 177 5.00 -9.24 9.88
N CYS A 178 5.45 -9.73 8.72
CA CYS A 178 6.67 -9.21 8.09
C CYS A 178 6.54 -7.74 7.71
N TYR A 179 5.41 -7.33 7.13
CA TYR A 179 5.10 -5.93 6.84
C TYR A 179 5.07 -5.08 8.13
N GLY A 180 4.39 -5.55 9.16
CA GLY A 180 4.29 -4.89 10.46
C GLY A 180 5.66 -4.74 11.11
N ALA A 181 6.48 -5.78 11.13
CA ALA A 181 7.85 -5.73 11.64
C ALA A 181 8.70 -4.69 10.89
N GLY A 182 8.61 -4.64 9.56
CA GLY A 182 9.30 -3.63 8.75
C GLY A 182 8.83 -2.21 9.09
N SER A 183 7.51 -2.01 9.16
CA SER A 183 6.89 -0.74 9.53
C SER A 183 7.30 -0.29 10.95
N GLY A 184 7.35 -1.19 11.93
CA GLY A 184 7.71 -0.85 13.30
C GLY A 184 9.19 -0.49 13.46
N LEU A 185 10.06 -1.22 12.75
CA LEU A 185 11.50 -0.99 12.80
C LEU A 185 11.92 0.24 11.99
N GLY A 186 11.24 0.54 10.88
CA GLY A 186 11.65 1.62 9.98
C GLY A 186 11.60 3.01 10.62
N GLY A 187 10.61 3.29 11.47
CA GLY A 187 10.57 4.56 12.21
C GLY A 187 11.77 4.74 13.15
N VAL A 188 12.10 3.71 13.93
CA VAL A 188 13.23 3.74 14.88
C VAL A 188 14.56 3.79 14.15
N PHE A 189 14.74 2.92 13.15
CA PHE A 189 15.95 2.83 12.36
C PHE A 189 16.21 4.11 11.57
N GLY A 190 15.17 4.68 10.94
CA GLY A 190 15.24 5.94 10.23
C GLY A 190 15.61 7.09 11.14
N GLY A 191 14.93 7.23 12.28
CA GLY A 191 15.23 8.24 13.29
C GLY A 191 16.65 8.12 13.85
N TRP A 192 17.06 6.91 14.23
CA TRP A 192 18.39 6.66 14.81
C TRP A 192 19.52 6.99 13.82
N ILE A 193 19.38 6.60 12.55
CA ILE A 193 20.36 6.94 11.52
C ILE A 193 20.37 8.44 11.27
N ASN A 194 19.20 9.09 11.23
CA ASN A 194 19.15 10.54 11.07
C ASN A 194 19.87 11.28 12.20
N ASP A 195 19.64 10.85 13.43
CA ASP A 195 20.22 11.51 14.60
C ASP A 195 21.74 11.29 14.71
N THR A 196 22.30 10.26 14.07
CA THR A 196 23.74 9.89 14.14
C THR A 196 24.55 10.22 12.88
N LEU A 197 24.07 9.78 11.71
CA LEU A 197 24.76 9.86 10.41
C LEU A 197 24.07 10.82 9.43
N GLY A 198 22.83 11.23 9.73
CA GLY A 198 22.00 12.08 8.88
C GLY A 198 21.05 11.28 7.97
N TRP A 199 19.95 11.93 7.55
CA TRP A 199 18.86 11.32 6.79
C TRP A 199 19.28 10.63 5.49
N ARG A 200 20.38 11.06 4.85
CA ARG A 200 20.85 10.50 3.57
C ARG A 200 21.25 9.04 3.71
N TRP A 201 21.88 8.69 4.83
CA TRP A 201 22.30 7.32 5.14
C TRP A 201 21.11 6.40 5.39
N ALA A 202 19.96 6.92 5.85
CA ALA A 202 18.77 6.12 6.04
C ALA A 202 18.22 5.55 4.72
N PHE A 203 18.49 6.20 3.59
CA PHE A 203 18.19 5.66 2.26
C PHE A 203 19.32 4.78 1.71
N LEU A 204 20.58 5.20 1.86
CA LEU A 204 21.73 4.46 1.31
C LEU A 204 21.90 3.07 1.94
N ILE A 205 21.68 2.95 3.26
CA ILE A 205 21.85 1.66 3.96
C ILE A 205 20.81 0.63 3.50
N GLN A 206 19.63 1.06 3.03
CA GLN A 206 18.63 0.14 2.50
C GLN A 206 19.10 -0.54 1.20
N VAL A 207 19.88 0.14 0.36
CA VAL A 207 20.28 -0.35 -0.97
C VAL A 207 20.97 -1.72 -0.91
N PRO A 208 22.00 -1.96 -0.06
CA PRO A 208 22.59 -3.29 0.12
C PRO A 208 21.57 -4.38 0.49
N PHE A 209 20.64 -4.11 1.41
CA PHE A 209 19.63 -5.09 1.82
C PHE A 209 18.65 -5.42 0.67
N VAL A 210 18.28 -4.42 -0.13
CA VAL A 210 17.44 -4.63 -1.31
C VAL A 210 18.19 -5.44 -2.38
N VAL A 211 19.50 -5.23 -2.55
CA VAL A 211 20.32 -6.05 -3.46
C VAL A 211 20.36 -7.50 -2.99
N VAL A 212 20.53 -7.75 -1.70
CA VAL A 212 20.45 -9.11 -1.13
C VAL A 212 19.07 -9.74 -1.39
N SER A 213 17.99 -9.00 -1.14
CA SER A 213 16.62 -9.42 -1.47
C SER A 213 16.47 -9.78 -2.96
N CYS A 214 17.03 -8.95 -3.85
CA CYS A 214 17.03 -9.19 -5.29
C CYS A 214 17.76 -10.49 -5.67
N ILE A 215 18.93 -10.74 -5.06
CA ILE A 215 19.72 -11.96 -5.30
C ILE A 215 18.95 -13.19 -4.79
N LEU A 216 18.36 -13.12 -3.60
CA LEU A 216 17.55 -14.20 -3.03
C LEU A 216 16.35 -14.54 -3.93
N VAL A 217 15.61 -13.53 -4.38
CA VAL A 217 14.52 -13.72 -5.36
C VAL A 217 15.05 -14.32 -6.65
N ALA A 218 16.18 -13.84 -7.16
CA ALA A 218 16.77 -14.35 -8.39
C ALA A 218 17.15 -15.82 -8.26
N VAL A 219 17.69 -16.28 -7.14
CA VAL A 219 18.12 -17.68 -6.99
C VAL A 219 16.96 -18.61 -6.63
N MET A 220 16.08 -18.18 -5.72
CA MET A 220 15.12 -19.07 -5.06
C MET A 220 13.73 -19.10 -5.71
N VAL A 221 13.32 -18.03 -6.39
CA VAL A 221 11.98 -17.96 -7.00
C VAL A 221 12.03 -18.56 -8.40
N LYS A 222 11.87 -19.88 -8.49
CA LYS A 222 11.70 -20.60 -9.77
C LYS A 222 10.21 -20.87 -10.01
N VAL A 223 9.48 -19.84 -10.44
CA VAL A 223 8.06 -19.99 -10.84
C VAL A 223 8.01 -20.26 -12.35
N PRO A 224 7.47 -21.41 -12.80
CA PRO A 224 7.38 -21.72 -14.22
C PRO A 224 6.52 -20.70 -14.97
N VAL A 225 6.95 -20.32 -16.16
CA VAL A 225 6.26 -19.35 -17.00
C VAL A 225 5.05 -20.02 -17.64
N LYS A 226 3.83 -19.58 -17.31
CA LYS A 226 2.61 -20.00 -18.03
C LYS A 226 2.54 -19.27 -19.38
N GLU A 227 3.30 -19.75 -20.35
CA GLU A 227 3.29 -19.36 -21.78
C GLU A 227 3.30 -17.85 -22.06
N THR A 228 4.46 -17.37 -22.55
CA THR A 228 4.68 -16.01 -23.09
C THR A 228 3.98 -15.85 -24.43
N ASP A 229 2.66 -15.65 -24.40
CA ASP A 229 1.88 -15.38 -25.58
C ASP A 229 1.79 -13.87 -25.83
N THR A 230 2.29 -13.37 -26.96
CA THR A 230 2.22 -11.95 -27.35
C THR A 230 0.78 -11.42 -27.43
N ALA A 231 -0.20 -12.32 -27.55
CA ALA A 231 -1.63 -11.99 -27.47
C ALA A 231 -2.06 -11.49 -26.07
N LYS A 232 -1.39 -11.93 -24.99
CA LYS A 232 -1.69 -11.49 -23.60
C LYS A 232 -1.18 -10.08 -23.32
N LEU A 233 -0.11 -9.63 -23.99
CA LEU A 233 0.40 -8.24 -23.89
C LEU A 233 -0.63 -7.21 -24.33
N LYS A 234 -1.39 -7.50 -25.40
CA LYS A 234 -2.49 -6.64 -25.86
C LYS A 234 -3.67 -6.57 -24.88
N ARG A 235 -3.76 -7.50 -23.91
CA ARG A 235 -4.84 -7.53 -22.91
C ARG A 235 -4.51 -6.76 -21.65
N VAL A 236 -3.26 -6.34 -21.45
CA VAL A 236 -2.89 -5.50 -20.31
C VAL A 236 -3.50 -4.11 -20.47
N ASP A 237 -4.21 -3.66 -19.44
CA ASP A 237 -4.84 -2.34 -19.44
C ASP A 237 -3.84 -1.22 -19.11
N PHE A 238 -2.90 -0.98 -20.04
CA PHE A 238 -1.95 0.14 -19.94
C PHE A 238 -2.67 1.49 -19.99
N LEU A 239 -3.78 1.56 -20.73
CA LEU A 239 -4.52 2.80 -20.96
C LEU A 239 -5.28 3.21 -19.69
N GLY A 240 -5.96 2.26 -19.02
CA GLY A 240 -6.54 2.43 -17.70
C GLY A 240 -5.49 2.79 -16.65
N ALA A 241 -4.36 2.10 -16.62
CA ALA A 241 -3.27 2.41 -15.69
C ALA A 241 -2.73 3.84 -15.87
N ILE A 242 -2.41 4.25 -17.11
CA ILE A 242 -1.90 5.60 -17.41
C ILE A 242 -2.93 6.67 -17.05
N THR A 243 -4.19 6.48 -17.40
CA THR A 243 -5.26 7.45 -17.08
C THR A 243 -5.53 7.54 -15.58
N LEU A 244 -5.40 6.44 -14.84
CA LEU A 244 -5.41 6.46 -13.37
C LEU A 244 -4.25 7.28 -12.81
N VAL A 245 -3.03 7.10 -13.32
CA VAL A 245 -1.85 7.89 -12.90
C VAL A 245 -2.11 9.38 -13.13
N ILE A 246 -2.54 9.74 -14.33
CA ILE A 246 -2.83 11.13 -14.71
C ILE A 246 -3.88 11.72 -13.78
N THR A 247 -4.95 10.97 -13.50
CA THR A 247 -6.03 11.39 -12.60
C THR A 247 -5.50 11.69 -11.20
N LEU A 248 -4.69 10.79 -10.64
CA LEU A 248 -4.09 10.96 -9.31
C LEU A 248 -3.11 12.13 -9.30
N VAL A 249 -2.19 12.21 -10.26
CA VAL A 249 -1.19 13.30 -10.34
C VAL A 249 -1.90 14.66 -10.40
N LEU A 250 -2.90 14.82 -11.26
CA LEU A 250 -3.65 16.07 -11.38
C LEU A 250 -4.44 16.40 -10.11
N LEU A 251 -5.10 15.40 -9.51
CA LEU A 251 -5.87 15.57 -8.28
C LEU A 251 -4.96 16.08 -7.16
N LEU A 252 -3.83 15.42 -6.99
CA LEU A 252 -2.92 15.65 -5.89
C LEU A 252 -2.13 16.93 -6.12
N LEU A 253 -1.73 17.24 -7.35
CA LEU A 253 -1.13 18.53 -7.69
C LEU A 253 -2.07 19.68 -7.33
N GLY A 254 -3.35 19.59 -7.69
CA GLY A 254 -4.35 20.60 -7.34
C GLY A 254 -4.54 20.76 -5.83
N LEU A 255 -4.77 19.65 -5.12
CA LEU A 255 -5.01 19.66 -3.67
C LEU A 255 -3.75 20.07 -2.87
N ASN A 256 -2.56 19.70 -3.34
CA ASN A 256 -1.32 19.99 -2.65
C ASN A 256 -0.87 21.44 -2.80
N THR A 257 -1.00 21.96 -4.02
CA THR A 257 -0.63 23.36 -4.33
C THR A 257 -1.68 24.32 -3.75
N GLY A 258 -2.93 23.85 -3.64
CA GLY A 258 -4.10 24.57 -3.14
C GLY A 258 -4.00 25.15 -1.74
N GLY A 259 -3.97 26.48 -1.67
CA GLY A 259 -3.94 27.25 -0.42
C GLY A 259 -2.58 27.25 0.28
N ASN A 260 -1.72 26.30 -0.05
CA ASN A 260 -0.36 26.18 0.45
C ASN A 260 0.62 27.08 -0.32
N GLN A 261 0.89 26.74 -1.59
CA GLN A 261 1.83 27.44 -2.47
C GLN A 261 1.14 28.56 -3.25
N VAL A 262 -0.05 28.29 -3.79
CA VAL A 262 -0.83 29.27 -4.55
C VAL A 262 -2.23 29.41 -3.97
N PRO A 263 -2.88 30.58 -4.09
CA PRO A 263 -4.28 30.76 -3.68
C PRO A 263 -5.20 29.80 -4.44
N TRP A 264 -6.30 29.37 -3.82
CA TRP A 264 -7.30 28.48 -4.45
C TRP A 264 -7.87 29.01 -5.78
N THR A 265 -7.81 30.31 -6.01
CA THR A 265 -8.24 31.00 -7.23
C THR A 265 -7.18 31.00 -8.34
N HIS A 266 -5.99 30.46 -8.10
CA HIS A 266 -4.92 30.45 -9.09
C HIS A 266 -5.27 29.54 -10.29
N PRO A 267 -4.95 29.94 -11.54
CA PRO A 267 -5.27 29.17 -12.75
C PRO A 267 -4.80 27.71 -12.70
N LEU A 268 -3.66 27.43 -12.06
CA LEU A 268 -3.15 26.07 -11.86
C LEU A 268 -4.19 25.16 -11.18
N ILE A 269 -4.80 25.59 -10.08
CA ILE A 269 -5.77 24.75 -9.35
C ILE A 269 -7.09 24.65 -10.11
N LEU A 270 -7.53 25.78 -10.67
CA LEU A 270 -8.74 25.87 -11.49
C LEU A 270 -8.65 25.03 -12.77
N THR A 271 -7.46 24.66 -13.22
CA THR A 271 -7.25 23.75 -14.35
C THR A 271 -7.02 22.31 -13.89
N THR A 272 -6.18 22.07 -12.89
CA THR A 272 -5.81 20.71 -12.47
C THR A 272 -6.97 19.94 -11.84
N LEU A 273 -7.82 20.58 -11.03
CA LEU A 273 -8.94 19.88 -10.38
C LEU A 273 -10.03 19.47 -11.39
N PRO A 274 -10.52 20.35 -12.29
CA PRO A 274 -11.45 19.93 -13.33
C PRO A 274 -10.83 18.93 -14.30
N LEU A 275 -9.55 19.09 -14.66
CA LEU A 275 -8.87 18.13 -15.55
C LEU A 275 -8.70 16.76 -14.90
N SER A 276 -8.50 16.70 -13.58
CA SER A 276 -8.53 15.44 -12.82
C SER A 276 -9.92 14.80 -12.87
N ALA A 277 -11.00 15.57 -12.70
CA ALA A 277 -12.36 15.05 -12.81
C ALA A 277 -12.66 14.52 -14.22
N VAL A 278 -12.21 15.22 -15.26
CA VAL A 278 -12.32 14.77 -16.67
C VAL A 278 -11.50 13.50 -16.88
N SER A 279 -10.26 13.44 -16.39
CA SER A 279 -9.40 12.25 -16.51
C SER A 279 -9.97 11.05 -15.76
N LEU A 280 -10.63 11.27 -14.61
CA LEU A 280 -11.34 10.24 -13.87
C LEU A 280 -12.52 9.70 -14.69
N PHE A 281 -13.29 10.58 -15.33
CA PHE A 281 -14.39 10.14 -16.21
C PHE A 281 -13.87 9.33 -17.41
N ILE A 282 -12.76 9.76 -18.00
CA ILE A 282 -12.08 9.03 -19.08
C ILE A 282 -11.64 7.65 -18.57
N PHE A 283 -10.97 7.58 -17.42
CA PHE A 283 -10.56 6.32 -16.77
C PHE A 283 -11.75 5.37 -16.55
N LEU A 284 -12.85 5.87 -15.98
CA LEU A 284 -14.06 5.07 -15.77
C LEU A 284 -14.68 4.59 -17.09
N HIS A 285 -14.64 5.42 -18.14
CA HIS A 285 -15.12 5.04 -19.46
C HIS A 285 -14.26 3.95 -20.10
N ILE A 286 -12.94 4.04 -19.96
CA ILE A 286 -11.98 3.04 -20.46
C ILE A 286 -12.21 1.70 -19.75
N GLU A 287 -12.26 1.71 -18.42
CA GLU A 287 -12.48 0.52 -17.60
C GLU A 287 -13.84 -0.13 -17.86
N ALA A 288 -14.88 0.67 -18.14
CA ALA A 288 -16.22 0.15 -18.37
C ALA A 288 -16.43 -0.41 -19.78
N ASN A 289 -15.83 0.20 -20.81
CA ASN A 289 -16.20 -0.04 -22.21
C ASN A 289 -15.06 -0.49 -23.13
N ILE A 290 -13.81 -0.21 -22.80
CA ILE A 290 -12.66 -0.38 -23.70
C ILE A 290 -11.72 -1.50 -23.21
N ALA A 291 -11.49 -1.57 -21.90
CA ALA A 291 -10.57 -2.52 -21.30
C ALA A 291 -11.10 -3.96 -21.48
N SER A 292 -10.34 -4.78 -22.21
CA SER A 292 -10.64 -6.21 -22.34
C SER A 292 -10.45 -6.95 -21.00
N GLU A 293 -9.49 -6.50 -20.19
CA GLU A 293 -9.23 -6.99 -18.84
C GLU A 293 -9.04 -5.82 -17.87
N PRO A 294 -10.13 -5.22 -17.34
CA PRO A 294 -10.08 -4.02 -16.51
C PRO A 294 -9.26 -4.18 -15.23
N VAL A 295 -8.58 -3.11 -14.80
CA VAL A 295 -7.92 -3.04 -13.48
C VAL A 295 -8.95 -3.02 -12.38
N ILE A 296 -10.03 -2.25 -12.58
CA ILE A 296 -11.15 -2.15 -11.66
C ILE A 296 -12.37 -2.75 -12.36
N PRO A 297 -12.71 -4.01 -12.06
CA PRO A 297 -13.87 -4.67 -12.67
C PRO A 297 -15.16 -4.03 -12.17
N VAL A 298 -15.63 -2.98 -12.85
CA VAL A 298 -16.81 -2.18 -12.47
C VAL A 298 -18.04 -3.06 -12.28
N ARG A 299 -18.18 -4.13 -13.07
CA ARG A 299 -19.25 -5.12 -12.93
C ARG A 299 -19.19 -5.89 -11.60
N LEU A 300 -18.00 -6.22 -11.11
CA LEU A 300 -17.83 -6.88 -9.81
C LEU A 300 -18.07 -5.90 -8.65
N LEU A 301 -17.80 -4.60 -8.84
CA LEU A 301 -18.16 -3.56 -7.87
C LEU A 301 -19.67 -3.40 -7.70
N LEU A 302 -20.51 -3.87 -8.63
CA LEU A 302 -21.97 -3.90 -8.42
C LEU A 302 -22.37 -4.88 -7.31
N ASN A 303 -21.52 -5.87 -7.01
CA ASN A 303 -21.73 -6.72 -5.85
C ASN A 303 -21.51 -5.90 -4.57
N ARG A 304 -22.57 -5.81 -3.76
CA ARG A 304 -22.60 -5.04 -2.51
C ARG A 304 -21.43 -5.38 -1.57
N THR A 305 -21.07 -6.65 -1.42
CA THR A 305 -19.96 -7.05 -0.53
C THR A 305 -18.62 -6.56 -1.07
N VAL A 306 -18.42 -6.68 -2.38
CA VAL A 306 -17.19 -6.25 -3.05
C VAL A 306 -17.01 -4.75 -2.95
N SER A 307 -18.03 -3.96 -3.33
CA SER A 307 -17.96 -2.50 -3.24
C SER A 307 -17.77 -2.03 -1.80
N SER A 308 -18.49 -2.63 -0.84
CA SER A 308 -18.31 -2.30 0.58
C SER A 308 -16.89 -2.57 1.05
N ALA A 309 -16.31 -3.73 0.73
CA ALA A 309 -14.95 -4.08 1.13
C ALA A 309 -13.87 -3.20 0.45
N CYS A 310 -14.06 -2.83 -0.82
CA CYS A 310 -13.18 -1.90 -1.53
C CYS A 310 -13.24 -0.49 -0.95
N LEU A 311 -14.44 0.03 -0.68
CA LEU A 311 -14.62 1.35 -0.07
C LEU A 311 -14.15 1.40 1.39
N THR A 312 -14.36 0.34 2.17
CA THR A 312 -13.79 0.21 3.52
C THR A 312 -12.26 0.25 3.46
N ASN A 313 -11.64 -0.47 2.52
CA ASN A 313 -10.20 -0.36 2.27
C ASN A 313 -9.77 1.07 1.94
N TRP A 314 -10.51 1.76 1.07
CA TRP A 314 -10.21 3.11 0.63
C TRP A 314 -10.20 4.11 1.80
N PHE A 315 -11.32 4.22 2.52
CA PHE A 315 -11.47 5.17 3.62
C PHE A 315 -10.57 4.85 4.83
N SER A 316 -10.44 3.58 5.18
CA SER A 316 -9.59 3.18 6.32
C SER A 316 -8.11 3.45 6.01
N THR A 317 -7.66 3.15 4.79
CA THR A 317 -6.27 3.41 4.41
C THR A 317 -5.99 4.91 4.29
N MET A 318 -6.95 5.72 3.84
CA MET A 318 -6.85 7.19 3.90
C MET A 318 -6.58 7.68 5.33
N ALA A 319 -7.40 7.22 6.29
CA ALA A 319 -7.29 7.63 7.68
C ALA A 319 -5.94 7.22 8.28
N ILE A 320 -5.55 5.96 8.10
CA ILE A 320 -4.37 5.38 8.75
C ILE A 320 -3.08 5.95 8.18
N PHE A 321 -2.97 6.10 6.86
CA PHE A 321 -1.77 6.70 6.27
C PHE A 321 -1.69 8.21 6.54
N GLY A 322 -2.83 8.91 6.60
CA GLY A 322 -2.85 10.30 7.08
C GLY A 322 -2.30 10.40 8.51
N LEU A 323 -2.75 9.52 9.41
CA LEU A 323 -2.28 9.48 10.79
C LEU A 323 -0.79 9.09 10.86
N LEU A 324 -0.36 8.09 10.08
CA LEU A 324 1.02 7.58 10.05
C LEU A 324 2.05 8.67 9.75
N PHE A 325 1.73 9.62 8.86
CA PHE A 325 2.64 10.71 8.48
C PHE A 325 2.55 11.94 9.39
N TYR A 326 1.38 12.26 9.94
CA TYR A 326 1.19 13.47 10.76
C TYR A 326 1.39 13.24 12.27
N LEU A 327 1.32 12.01 12.75
CA LEU A 327 1.59 11.70 14.15
C LEU A 327 3.07 11.85 14.55
N PRO A 328 4.06 11.41 13.74
CA PRO A 328 5.46 11.74 14.00
C PRO A 328 5.70 13.24 14.09
N LEU A 329 4.99 14.03 13.27
CA LEU A 329 5.05 15.48 13.32
C LEU A 329 4.54 16.03 14.67
N TYR A 330 3.45 15.49 15.21
CA TYR A 330 2.97 15.82 16.56
C TYR A 330 4.05 15.58 17.64
N PHE A 331 4.75 14.43 17.59
CA PHE A 331 5.82 14.12 18.55
C PHE A 331 7.04 15.04 18.40
N GLN A 332 7.37 15.46 17.17
CA GLN A 332 8.44 16.43 16.95
C GLN A 332 8.06 17.83 17.45
N VAL A 333 6.78 18.21 17.34
CA VAL A 333 6.24 19.45 17.94
C VAL A 333 6.26 19.39 19.48
N GLU A 334 6.07 18.21 20.08
CA GLU A 334 6.26 17.95 21.52
C GLU A 334 7.74 18.13 21.95
N GLY A 335 8.68 18.25 20.99
CA GLY A 335 10.11 18.42 21.24
C GLY A 335 10.89 17.10 21.30
N LEU A 336 10.30 15.99 20.86
CA LEU A 336 10.96 14.68 20.84
C LEU A 336 11.85 14.54 19.59
N SER A 337 12.93 13.77 19.74
CA SER A 337 13.79 13.43 18.60
C SER A 337 13.07 12.55 17.58
N ALA A 338 13.61 12.49 16.35
CA ALA A 338 13.09 11.60 15.30
C ALA A 338 13.10 10.13 15.75
N THR A 339 14.14 9.71 16.49
CA THR A 339 14.20 8.37 17.09
C THR A 339 13.04 8.11 18.06
N ALA A 340 12.76 9.05 18.98
CA ALA A 340 11.68 8.90 19.95
C ALA A 340 10.29 8.89 19.29
N ALA A 341 10.08 9.72 18.25
CA ALA A 341 8.87 9.67 17.43
C ALA A 341 8.71 8.32 16.71
N GLY A 342 9.82 7.77 16.19
CA GLY A 342 9.85 6.45 15.56
C GLY A 342 9.52 5.30 16.53
N VAL A 343 10.03 5.35 17.77
CA VAL A 343 9.74 4.33 18.81
C VAL A 343 8.25 4.26 19.10
N ARG A 344 7.56 5.41 19.08
CA ARG A 344 6.10 5.48 19.29
C ARG A 344 5.28 4.88 18.13
N LEU A 345 5.90 4.55 16.98
CA LEU A 345 5.25 3.81 15.88
C LEU A 345 5.27 2.29 16.08
N ILE A 346 6.17 1.74 16.89
CA ILE A 346 6.28 0.29 17.13
C ILE A 346 4.94 -0.36 17.54
N PRO A 347 4.15 0.21 18.49
CA PRO A 347 2.89 -0.40 18.90
C PRO A 347 1.88 -0.52 17.77
N GLN A 348 1.87 0.42 16.82
CA GLN A 348 1.02 0.33 15.64
C GLN A 348 1.37 -0.88 14.79
N ALA A 349 2.66 -1.07 14.52
CA ALA A 349 3.18 -2.21 13.77
C ALA A 349 2.88 -3.56 14.45
N LEU A 350 3.08 -3.63 15.77
CA LEU A 350 2.72 -4.80 16.58
C LEU A 350 1.21 -5.05 16.55
N GLY A 351 0.41 -4.00 16.70
CA GLY A 351 -1.05 -4.06 16.58
C GLY A 351 -1.48 -4.59 15.21
N THR A 352 -0.91 -4.09 14.11
CA THR A 352 -1.24 -4.55 12.75
C THR A 352 -0.93 -6.03 12.55
N SER A 353 0.22 -6.47 13.06
CA SER A 353 0.63 -7.87 13.03
C SER A 353 -0.34 -8.77 13.83
N LEU A 354 -0.63 -8.38 15.07
CA LEU A 354 -1.50 -9.13 15.97
C LEU A 354 -2.96 -9.12 15.52
N GLY A 355 -3.48 -7.98 15.08
CA GLY A 355 -4.85 -7.84 14.57
C GLY A 355 -5.07 -8.67 13.31
N SER A 356 -4.09 -8.67 12.39
CA SER A 356 -4.17 -9.50 11.18
C SER A 356 -4.16 -10.99 11.51
N LEU A 357 -3.26 -11.44 12.38
CA LEU A 357 -3.17 -12.84 12.78
C LEU A 357 -4.42 -13.28 13.57
N ALA A 358 -4.84 -12.48 14.56
CA ALA A 358 -5.99 -12.78 15.41
C ALA A 358 -7.28 -12.86 14.60
N SER A 359 -7.51 -11.90 13.69
CA SER A 359 -8.69 -11.94 12.81
C SER A 359 -8.67 -13.15 11.87
N GLY A 360 -7.50 -13.54 11.33
CA GLY A 360 -7.34 -14.75 10.52
C GLY A 360 -7.73 -16.02 11.27
N PHE A 361 -7.26 -16.19 12.52
CA PHE A 361 -7.61 -17.33 13.37
C PHE A 361 -9.08 -17.32 13.79
N LEU A 362 -9.60 -16.17 14.21
CA LEU A 362 -10.99 -15.99 14.62
C LEU A 362 -11.96 -16.32 13.48
N MET A 363 -11.69 -15.85 12.27
CA MET A 363 -12.50 -16.17 11.09
C MET A 363 -12.41 -17.66 10.73
N ARG A 364 -11.23 -18.29 10.87
CA ARG A 364 -11.07 -19.73 10.65
C ARG A 364 -11.86 -20.57 11.66
N ALA A 365 -11.89 -20.14 12.92
CA ALA A 365 -12.57 -20.87 13.99
C ALA A 365 -14.10 -20.69 13.95
N THR A 366 -14.57 -19.49 13.65
CA THR A 366 -16.00 -19.14 13.73
C THR A 366 -16.74 -19.20 12.38
N GLY A 367 -16.01 -19.10 11.26
CA GLY A 367 -16.59 -18.99 9.91
C GLY A 367 -17.35 -17.69 9.65
N ARG A 368 -17.26 -16.69 10.54
CA ARG A 368 -18.00 -15.41 10.45
C ARG A 368 -17.01 -14.26 10.31
N TYR A 369 -17.07 -13.48 9.23
CA TYR A 369 -16.18 -12.32 9.04
C TYR A 369 -16.88 -10.98 9.29
N LYS A 370 -18.21 -10.91 9.14
CA LYS A 370 -18.97 -9.64 9.24
C LYS A 370 -18.91 -9.02 10.63
N ILE A 371 -19.07 -9.85 11.68
CA ILE A 371 -19.02 -9.38 13.07
C ILE A 371 -17.64 -8.80 13.39
N PHE A 372 -16.56 -9.50 13.00
CA PHE A 372 -15.20 -9.00 13.20
C PHE A 372 -14.90 -7.76 12.37
N SER A 373 -15.48 -7.63 11.16
CA SER A 373 -15.34 -6.40 10.37
C SER A 373 -15.87 -5.20 11.15
N ASN A 374 -17.10 -5.30 11.65
CA ASN A 374 -17.74 -4.23 12.42
C ASN A 374 -16.97 -3.92 13.71
N LEU A 375 -16.52 -4.93 14.45
CA LEU A 375 -15.70 -4.73 15.64
C LEU A 375 -14.37 -4.03 15.32
N SER A 376 -13.70 -4.41 14.23
CA SER A 376 -12.45 -3.76 13.80
C SER A 376 -12.67 -2.29 13.41
N MET A 377 -13.81 -1.98 12.78
CA MET A 377 -14.15 -0.61 12.37
C MET A 377 -14.53 0.27 13.57
N ILE A 378 -15.27 -0.29 14.53
CA ILE A 378 -15.56 0.42 15.79
C ILE A 378 -14.25 0.72 16.53
N LEU A 379 -13.32 -0.25 16.56
CA LEU A 379 -11.99 -0.05 17.14
C LEU A 379 -11.20 1.03 16.39
N LEU A 380 -11.28 1.08 15.05
CA LEU A 380 -10.63 2.11 14.24
C LEU A 380 -11.16 3.51 14.57
N VAL A 381 -12.50 3.67 14.62
CA VAL A 381 -13.15 4.94 14.97
C VAL A 381 -12.83 5.35 16.40
N ALA A 382 -12.88 4.42 17.35
CA ALA A 382 -12.53 4.67 18.74
C ALA A 382 -11.07 5.11 18.89
N ALA A 383 -10.14 4.41 18.23
CA ALA A 383 -8.72 4.80 18.23
C ALA A 383 -8.50 6.18 17.59
N GLY A 384 -9.17 6.47 16.47
CA GLY A 384 -9.13 7.81 15.84
C GLY A 384 -9.68 8.92 16.75
N ALA A 385 -10.79 8.65 17.46
CA ALA A 385 -11.38 9.59 18.40
C ALA A 385 -10.47 9.83 19.61
N LEU A 386 -9.82 8.78 20.11
CA LEU A 386 -8.81 8.88 21.16
C LEU A 386 -7.59 9.70 20.70
N ILE A 387 -7.13 9.54 19.46
CA ILE A 387 -6.03 10.36 18.92
C ILE A 387 -6.40 11.84 18.86
N CYS A 388 -7.68 12.19 18.67
CA CYS A 388 -8.13 13.58 18.69
C CYS A 388 -8.04 14.24 20.09
N THR A 389 -7.91 13.46 21.17
CA THR A 389 -7.76 14.00 22.53
C THR A 389 -6.31 14.31 22.91
N LEU A 390 -5.34 13.98 22.03
CA LEU A 390 -3.94 14.27 22.26
C LEU A 390 -3.69 15.78 22.41
N ASN A 391 -2.88 16.12 23.40
CA ASN A 391 -2.45 17.48 23.70
C ASN A 391 -0.98 17.46 24.14
N LEU A 392 -0.34 18.63 24.24
CA LEU A 392 1.07 18.73 24.67
C LEU A 392 1.31 18.24 26.11
N ALA A 393 0.27 18.18 26.93
CA ALA A 393 0.32 17.70 28.32
C ALA A 393 0.02 16.20 28.46
N THR A 394 -0.22 15.47 27.37
CA THR A 394 -0.62 14.07 27.43
C THR A 394 0.53 13.19 27.92
N PRO A 395 0.30 12.31 28.93
CA PRO A 395 1.29 11.33 29.38
C PRO A 395 1.86 10.48 28.24
N ALA A 396 3.18 10.25 28.26
CA ALA A 396 3.91 9.58 27.18
C ALA A 396 3.44 8.15 26.87
N TRP A 397 2.79 7.45 27.80
CA TRP A 397 2.31 6.07 27.60
C TRP A 397 0.98 5.99 26.82
N ILE A 398 0.18 7.05 26.83
CA ILE A 398 -1.15 7.06 26.21
C ILE A 398 -1.08 6.88 24.69
N PRO A 399 -0.19 7.58 23.94
CA PRO A 399 0.00 7.33 22.52
C PRO A 399 0.32 5.87 22.19
N PHE A 400 1.09 5.15 23.03
CA PHE A 400 1.40 3.74 22.77
C PHE A 400 0.13 2.87 22.68
N VAL A 401 -0.82 3.10 23.59
CA VAL A 401 -2.09 2.37 23.63
C VAL A 401 -2.95 2.73 22.42
N TYR A 402 -3.07 4.03 22.09
CA TYR A 402 -3.89 4.49 20.97
C TYR A 402 -3.38 3.93 19.64
N PHE A 403 -2.06 3.89 19.45
CA PHE A 403 -1.43 3.37 18.24
C PHE A 403 -1.55 1.86 18.15
N PHE A 404 -1.44 1.15 19.28
CA PHE A 404 -1.70 -0.28 19.31
C PHE A 404 -3.13 -0.61 18.87
N CYS A 405 -4.13 0.12 19.37
CA CYS A 405 -5.52 -0.03 18.95
C CYS A 405 -5.72 0.29 17.47
N LEU A 406 -5.14 1.39 16.98
CA LEU A 406 -5.17 1.80 15.58
C LEU A 406 -4.57 0.71 14.66
N GLY A 407 -3.40 0.21 15.04
CA GLY A 407 -2.70 -0.86 14.34
C GLY A 407 -3.52 -2.14 14.30
N THR A 408 -4.10 -2.54 15.44
CA THR A 408 -4.93 -3.75 15.56
C THR A 408 -6.16 -3.67 14.68
N ALA A 409 -6.84 -2.51 14.65
CA ALA A 409 -7.95 -2.28 13.75
C ALA A 409 -7.52 -2.39 12.28
N TYR A 410 -6.39 -1.79 11.90
CA TYR A 410 -5.87 -1.85 10.54
C TYR A 410 -5.57 -3.28 10.08
N GLY A 411 -4.78 -4.02 10.86
CA GLY A 411 -4.40 -5.40 10.54
C GLY A 411 -5.60 -6.33 10.41
N SER A 412 -6.58 -6.15 11.30
CA SER A 412 -7.84 -6.88 11.25
C SER A 412 -8.60 -6.57 9.95
N MET A 413 -8.75 -5.29 9.60
CA MET A 413 -9.41 -4.88 8.36
C MET A 413 -8.73 -5.48 7.11
N LEU A 414 -7.40 -5.46 7.04
CA LEU A 414 -6.66 -5.99 5.89
C LEU A 414 -7.02 -7.46 5.61
N THR A 415 -7.11 -8.25 6.67
CA THR A 415 -7.37 -9.69 6.58
C THR A 415 -8.84 -9.96 6.30
N ILE A 416 -9.73 -9.26 6.99
CA ILE A 416 -11.18 -9.44 6.88
C ILE A 416 -11.69 -9.02 5.49
N THR A 417 -11.25 -7.87 4.98
CA THR A 417 -11.70 -7.38 3.67
C THR A 417 -11.20 -8.27 2.52
N LEU A 418 -9.96 -8.78 2.61
CA LEU A 418 -9.45 -9.75 1.63
C LEU A 418 -10.30 -11.03 1.61
N VAL A 419 -10.60 -11.60 2.78
CA VAL A 419 -11.43 -12.80 2.89
C VAL A 419 -12.86 -12.53 2.39
N ALA A 420 -13.44 -11.37 2.73
CA ALA A 420 -14.77 -10.98 2.26
C ALA A 420 -14.83 -10.89 0.74
N LEU A 421 -13.84 -10.26 0.10
CA LEU A 421 -13.74 -10.14 -1.36
C LEU A 421 -13.66 -11.50 -2.03
N ILE A 422 -12.73 -12.34 -1.56
CA ILE A 422 -12.53 -13.69 -2.08
C ILE A 422 -13.79 -14.56 -1.93
N SER A 423 -14.53 -14.40 -0.82
CA SER A 423 -15.76 -15.15 -0.57
C SER A 423 -16.95 -14.70 -1.41
N ALA A 424 -16.92 -13.48 -1.95
CA ALA A 424 -18.04 -12.87 -2.67
C ALA A 424 -18.01 -13.13 -4.18
N VAL A 425 -16.91 -13.66 -4.72
CA VAL A 425 -16.71 -13.89 -6.16
C VAL A 425 -16.23 -15.30 -6.46
N ASP A 426 -16.48 -15.76 -7.68
CA ASP A 426 -15.99 -17.05 -8.17
C ASP A 426 -14.46 -17.07 -8.33
N HIS A 427 -13.89 -18.27 -8.29
CA HIS A 427 -12.43 -18.48 -8.27
C HIS A 427 -11.68 -17.79 -9.42
N GLU A 428 -12.31 -17.71 -10.60
CA GLU A 428 -11.75 -17.06 -11.79
C GLU A 428 -11.51 -15.56 -11.59
N HIS A 429 -12.22 -14.92 -10.66
CA HIS A 429 -12.13 -13.49 -10.40
C HIS A 429 -11.33 -13.14 -9.14
N HIS A 430 -10.75 -14.12 -8.44
CA HIS A 430 -10.01 -13.91 -7.18
C HIS A 430 -8.79 -13.00 -7.35
N ALA A 431 -8.02 -13.20 -8.43
CA ALA A 431 -6.85 -12.37 -8.72
C ALA A 431 -7.26 -10.92 -9.03
N VAL A 432 -8.27 -10.75 -9.90
CA VAL A 432 -8.77 -9.43 -10.32
C VAL A 432 -9.31 -8.63 -9.13
N ILE A 433 -10.13 -9.25 -8.27
CA ILE A 433 -10.72 -8.56 -7.11
C ILE A 433 -9.67 -8.19 -6.06
N THR A 434 -8.65 -9.03 -5.89
CA THR A 434 -7.53 -8.76 -4.98
C THR A 434 -6.72 -7.57 -5.50
N SER A 435 -6.40 -7.55 -6.80
CA SER A 435 -5.73 -6.41 -7.44
C SER A 435 -6.53 -5.11 -7.29
N ALA A 436 -7.85 -5.16 -7.49
CA ALA A 436 -8.72 -4.01 -7.31
C ALA A 436 -8.66 -3.50 -5.86
N SER A 437 -8.71 -4.38 -4.86
CA SER A 437 -8.57 -3.99 -3.44
C SER A 437 -7.26 -3.25 -3.15
N TYR A 438 -6.14 -3.69 -3.75
CA TYR A 438 -4.86 -3.00 -3.64
C TYR A 438 -4.90 -1.61 -4.30
N ALA A 439 -5.50 -1.49 -5.49
CA ALA A 439 -5.70 -0.20 -6.14
C ALA A 439 -6.51 0.76 -5.25
N PHE A 440 -7.59 0.30 -4.61
CA PHE A 440 -8.33 1.09 -3.62
C PHE A 440 -7.45 1.44 -2.42
N ARG A 441 -6.68 0.51 -1.85
CA ARG A 441 -5.78 0.82 -0.72
C ARG A 441 -4.76 1.89 -1.08
N SER A 442 -4.12 1.77 -2.25
CA SER A 442 -3.03 2.67 -2.65
C SER A 442 -3.53 4.05 -3.09
N THR A 443 -4.67 4.13 -3.77
CA THR A 443 -5.31 5.43 -4.03
C THR A 443 -5.78 6.08 -2.73
N GLY A 444 -6.28 5.27 -1.79
CA GLY A 444 -6.69 5.71 -0.46
C GLY A 444 -5.54 6.30 0.35
N SER A 445 -4.40 5.59 0.48
CA SER A 445 -3.24 6.11 1.20
C SER A 445 -2.76 7.45 0.63
N THR A 446 -2.70 7.54 -0.70
CA THR A 446 -2.23 8.74 -1.41
C THR A 446 -3.15 9.93 -1.18
N ILE A 447 -4.46 9.76 -1.41
CA ILE A 447 -5.45 10.84 -1.25
C ILE A 447 -5.57 11.24 0.23
N GLY A 448 -5.51 10.28 1.16
CA GLY A 448 -5.60 10.54 2.59
C GLY A 448 -4.49 11.46 3.11
N ILE A 449 -3.24 11.19 2.73
CA ILE A 449 -2.10 12.05 3.09
C ILE A 449 -2.23 13.43 2.45
N THR A 450 -2.71 13.52 1.20
CA THR A 450 -2.86 14.81 0.54
C THR A 450 -4.00 15.65 1.13
N ILE A 451 -5.11 15.04 1.53
CA ILE A 451 -6.19 15.73 2.29
C ILE A 451 -5.64 16.20 3.64
N ALA A 452 -4.96 15.32 4.38
CA ALA A 452 -4.33 15.67 5.66
C ALA A 452 -3.35 16.85 5.49
N SER A 453 -2.54 16.82 4.44
CA SER A 453 -1.65 17.93 4.10
C SER A 453 -2.40 19.21 3.78
N ALA A 454 -3.37 19.17 2.87
CA ALA A 454 -4.14 20.35 2.51
C ALA A 454 -4.79 20.99 3.76
N VAL A 455 -5.39 20.19 4.63
CA VAL A 455 -5.99 20.66 5.89
C VAL A 455 -4.93 21.26 6.82
N PHE A 456 -3.84 20.54 7.08
CA PHE A 456 -2.74 20.99 7.94
C PHE A 456 -2.19 22.34 7.46
N GLN A 457 -1.91 22.48 6.16
CA GLN A 457 -1.28 23.68 5.62
C GLN A 457 -2.18 24.90 5.60
N ASN A 458 -3.45 24.72 5.24
CA ASN A 458 -4.38 25.83 5.20
C ASN A 458 -4.67 26.36 6.62
N ILE A 459 -4.81 25.47 7.60
CA ILE A 459 -5.09 25.85 8.98
C ILE A 459 -3.85 26.44 9.65
N LEU A 460 -2.66 25.86 9.43
CA LEU A 460 -1.42 26.40 9.98
C LEU A 460 -1.15 27.81 9.45
N LYS A 461 -1.35 28.02 8.14
CA LYS A 461 -1.23 29.34 7.52
C LYS A 461 -2.24 30.31 8.14
N SER A 462 -3.51 29.96 8.19
CA SER A 462 -4.56 30.82 8.75
C SER A 462 -4.30 31.17 10.21
N GLY A 463 -3.94 30.17 11.03
CA GLY A 463 -3.66 30.35 12.46
C GLY A 463 -2.45 31.24 12.74
N LEU A 464 -1.37 31.09 11.96
CA LEU A 464 -0.19 31.95 12.09
C LEU A 464 -0.48 33.39 11.67
N TRP A 465 -1.20 33.59 10.55
CA TRP A 465 -1.60 34.92 10.10
C TRP A 465 -2.57 35.60 11.06
N SER A 466 -3.52 34.87 11.65
CA SER A 466 -4.47 35.43 12.62
C SER A 466 -3.79 35.85 13.93
N ARG A 467 -2.73 35.17 14.37
CA ARG A 467 -2.05 35.45 15.65
C ARG A 467 -0.95 36.50 15.51
N PHE A 468 -0.29 36.54 14.35
CA PHE A 468 0.94 37.31 14.18
C PHE A 468 0.98 38.20 12.94
N GLY A 469 -0.08 38.23 12.12
CA GLY A 469 -0.10 38.97 10.85
C GLY A 469 0.19 40.46 10.96
N ASP A 470 -0.11 41.06 12.11
CA ASP A 470 0.11 42.49 12.38
C ASP A 470 1.52 42.83 12.88
N ARG A 471 2.39 41.82 13.08
CA ARG A 471 3.75 42.03 13.59
C ARG A 471 4.75 42.33 12.46
N GLU A 472 5.78 43.09 12.78
CA GLU A 472 6.89 43.33 11.84
C GLU A 472 7.56 42.02 11.43
N HIS A 473 7.94 41.92 10.14
CA HIS A 473 8.56 40.73 9.54
C HIS A 473 7.70 39.45 9.60
N ALA A 474 6.41 39.54 9.93
CA ALA A 474 5.53 38.38 10.07
C ALA A 474 5.48 37.54 8.80
N ARG A 475 5.45 38.14 7.61
CA ARG A 475 5.42 37.39 6.35
C ARG A 475 6.62 36.46 6.18
N GLU A 476 7.82 36.90 6.55
CA GLU A 476 9.05 36.10 6.43
C GLU A 476 9.21 35.08 7.56
N ILE A 477 8.78 35.44 8.77
CA ILE A 477 8.85 34.52 9.92
C ILE A 477 7.80 33.41 9.76
N ILE A 478 6.58 33.75 9.33
CA ILE A 478 5.51 32.79 9.05
C ILE A 478 5.90 31.86 7.89
N SER A 479 6.57 32.37 6.84
CA SER A 479 7.07 31.48 5.79
C SER A 479 8.13 30.53 6.33
N ARG A 480 9.14 31.02 7.07
CA ARG A 480 10.19 30.20 7.67
C ARG A 480 9.67 29.13 8.64
N ILE A 481 8.75 29.50 9.52
CA ILE A 481 8.09 28.56 10.45
C ILE A 481 7.38 27.47 9.65
N ARG A 482 6.61 27.85 8.62
CA ARG A 482 5.95 26.86 7.77
C ARG A 482 6.99 25.99 7.07
N ASP A 483 8.07 26.54 6.54
CA ASP A 483 9.07 25.81 5.75
C ASP A 483 9.92 24.81 6.57
N SER A 484 10.13 25.05 7.86
CA SER A 484 10.90 24.16 8.73
C SER A 484 10.39 24.09 10.17
N LEU A 485 10.20 22.87 10.67
CA LEU A 485 9.93 22.61 12.08
C LEU A 485 11.09 23.04 13.00
N ASP A 486 12.34 23.05 12.52
CA ASP A 486 13.50 23.46 13.32
C ASP A 486 13.48 24.97 13.62
N GLU A 487 12.80 25.76 12.78
CA GLU A 487 12.63 27.20 12.99
C GLU A 487 11.77 27.50 14.22
N ILE A 488 10.91 26.57 14.68
CA ILE A 488 10.14 26.73 15.93
C ILE A 488 11.06 27.02 17.12
N ASN A 489 12.29 26.50 17.10
CA ASN A 489 13.28 26.74 18.15
C ASN A 489 14.08 28.04 17.97
N ARG A 490 14.06 28.64 16.78
CA ARG A 490 14.78 29.89 16.43
C ARG A 490 13.90 31.13 16.48
N VAL A 491 12.59 30.94 16.54
CA VAL A 491 11.62 32.03 16.61
C VAL A 491 11.74 32.77 17.97
N PRO A 492 11.50 34.10 18.02
CA PRO A 492 11.48 34.85 19.27
C PRO A 492 10.63 34.19 20.35
N LYS A 493 11.08 34.25 21.62
CA LYS A 493 10.42 33.57 22.75
C LYS A 493 8.93 33.90 22.85
N ASP A 494 8.55 35.13 22.49
CA ASP A 494 7.18 35.64 22.56
C ASP A 494 6.23 35.03 21.51
N TRP A 495 6.76 34.40 20.46
CA TRP A 495 5.97 33.73 19.42
C TRP A 495 5.88 32.23 19.64
N LYS A 496 6.86 31.63 20.34
CA LYS A 496 7.01 30.17 20.47
C LYS A 496 5.72 29.48 20.95
N ALA A 497 5.07 30.02 21.99
CA ALA A 497 3.82 29.47 22.49
C ALA A 497 2.69 29.52 21.45
N GLY A 498 2.49 30.68 20.81
CA GLY A 498 1.43 30.84 19.81
C GLY A 498 1.68 30.06 18.52
N VAL A 499 2.95 29.80 18.17
CA VAL A 499 3.32 28.92 17.05
C VAL A 499 2.99 27.47 17.40
N LEU A 500 3.41 26.98 18.57
CA LEU A 500 3.11 25.61 19.01
C LEU A 500 1.60 25.33 19.06
N ASP A 501 0.81 26.29 19.54
CA ASP A 501 -0.65 26.18 19.52
C ASP A 501 -1.18 26.12 18.08
N ALA A 502 -0.69 26.95 17.16
CA ALA A 502 -1.12 26.92 15.75
C ALA A 502 -0.80 25.57 15.07
N TYR A 503 0.35 24.97 15.40
CA TYR A 503 0.68 23.60 14.98
C TYR A 503 -0.29 22.57 15.57
N MET A 504 -0.58 22.68 16.86
CA MET A 504 -1.50 21.76 17.55
C MET A 504 -2.92 21.87 17.01
N ASP A 505 -3.42 23.07 16.76
CA ASP A 505 -4.73 23.32 16.16
C ASP A 505 -4.82 22.72 14.76
N SER A 506 -3.74 22.85 13.98
CA SER A 506 -3.64 22.26 12.64
C SER A 506 -3.62 20.73 12.69
N LEU A 507 -2.87 20.14 13.63
CA LEU A 507 -2.84 18.69 13.85
C LEU A 507 -4.20 18.15 14.29
N ARG A 508 -4.88 18.82 15.23
CA ARG A 508 -6.22 18.44 15.67
C ARG A 508 -7.23 18.44 14.53
N ALA A 509 -7.18 19.44 13.66
CA ALA A 509 -8.06 19.50 12.49
C ALA A 509 -7.78 18.36 11.49
N VAL A 510 -6.51 17.99 11.30
CA VAL A 510 -6.16 16.77 10.55
C VAL A 510 -6.76 15.54 11.21
N PHE A 511 -6.56 15.35 12.52
CA PHE A 511 -7.06 14.18 13.24
C PHE A 511 -8.59 14.07 13.17
N LEU A 512 -9.32 15.18 13.30
CA LEU A 512 -10.78 15.23 13.15
C LEU A 512 -11.22 14.89 11.72
N THR A 513 -10.50 15.37 10.71
CA THR A 513 -10.79 15.04 9.31
C THR A 513 -10.62 13.54 9.05
N LEU A 514 -9.52 12.95 9.55
CA LEU A 514 -9.23 11.52 9.40
C LEU A 514 -10.18 10.64 10.24
N LEU A 515 -10.66 11.15 11.38
CA LEU A 515 -11.74 10.52 12.14
C LEU A 515 -13.04 10.47 11.31
N GLY A 516 -13.40 11.57 10.64
CA GLY A 516 -14.53 11.60 9.72
C GLY A 516 -14.43 10.54 8.62
N LEU A 517 -13.25 10.37 8.01
CA LEU A 517 -13.00 9.32 7.03
C LEU A 517 -13.10 7.91 7.66
N SER A 518 -12.63 7.72 8.89
CA SER A 518 -12.76 6.46 9.62
C SER A 518 -14.22 6.09 9.88
N VAL A 519 -15.06 7.07 10.24
CA VAL A 519 -16.50 6.89 10.43
C VAL A 519 -17.18 6.49 9.11
N LEU A 520 -16.83 7.14 7.99
CA LEU A 520 -17.32 6.74 6.67
C LEU A 520 -16.91 5.30 6.32
N GLY A 521 -15.67 4.92 6.60
CA GLY A 521 -15.20 3.55 6.43
C GLY A 521 -16.00 2.52 7.24
N ALA A 522 -16.35 2.86 8.49
CA ALA A 522 -17.18 2.04 9.36
C ALA A 522 -18.62 1.91 8.84
N LEU A 523 -19.24 3.02 8.42
CA LEU A 523 -20.59 3.03 7.85
C LEU A 523 -20.68 2.16 6.59
N VAL A 524 -19.69 2.27 5.71
CA VAL A 524 -19.65 1.46 4.48
C VAL A 524 -19.37 -0.02 4.80
N SER A 525 -18.55 -0.32 5.81
CA SER A 525 -18.30 -1.71 6.25
C SER A 525 -19.59 -2.41 6.70
N MET A 526 -20.51 -1.69 7.34
CA MET A 526 -21.79 -2.26 7.78
C MET A 526 -22.65 -2.79 6.62
N ALA A 527 -22.43 -2.27 5.40
CA ALA A 527 -23.13 -2.71 4.21
C ALA A 527 -22.65 -4.08 3.69
N MET A 528 -21.54 -4.64 4.19
CA MET A 528 -21.09 -5.98 3.82
C MET A 528 -22.16 -7.04 4.14
N ARG A 529 -22.45 -7.93 3.17
CA ARG A 529 -23.21 -9.16 3.42
C ARG A 529 -22.27 -10.25 3.89
N GLU A 530 -22.79 -11.15 4.72
CA GLU A 530 -22.05 -12.32 5.20
C GLU A 530 -22.25 -13.48 4.23
N HIS A 531 -21.15 -13.99 3.67
CA HIS A 531 -21.12 -15.18 2.85
C HIS A 531 -20.62 -16.36 3.70
N LYS A 532 -21.21 -17.55 3.54
CA LYS A 532 -20.74 -18.75 4.24
C LYS A 532 -19.34 -19.10 3.74
N LEU A 533 -18.38 -19.14 4.64
CA LEU A 533 -17.05 -19.69 4.36
C LEU A 533 -17.17 -21.23 4.28
N HIS A 534 -17.06 -21.78 3.07
CA HIS A 534 -17.10 -23.24 2.88
C HIS A 534 -15.78 -23.89 3.29
N ASN A 535 -15.87 -25.04 3.97
CA ASN A 535 -14.70 -25.78 4.46
C ASN A 535 -14.02 -26.65 3.39
N ASN A 536 -14.70 -26.94 2.27
CA ASN A 536 -14.19 -27.81 1.18
C ASN A 536 -14.30 -27.13 -0.20
N LEU A 537 -13.36 -27.46 -1.09
CA LEU A 537 -13.22 -26.96 -2.46
C LEU A 537 -14.37 -27.36 -3.39
N ALA A 538 -15.10 -28.42 -3.06
CA ALA A 538 -16.30 -28.76 -3.78
C ALA A 538 -17.45 -27.89 -3.25
N ARG A 539 -17.93 -26.94 -4.08
CA ARG A 539 -19.34 -26.52 -4.04
C ARG A 539 -20.18 -27.76 -4.36
N ARG A 540 -20.31 -28.69 -3.42
CA ARG A 540 -21.42 -29.63 -3.43
C ARG A 540 -22.52 -28.96 -2.63
N ASP A 541 -23.48 -28.41 -3.37
CA ASP A 541 -24.79 -28.10 -2.83
C ASP A 541 -25.36 -29.40 -2.26
N GLY A 542 -25.37 -29.53 -0.92
CA GLY A 542 -25.87 -30.71 -0.25
C GLY A 542 -25.11 -31.02 1.03
N GLU A 543 -25.35 -30.20 2.06
CA GLU A 543 -25.67 -30.63 3.44
C GLU A 543 -26.20 -29.43 4.25
#